data_AF-A0A378X1F1-F1
#
_entry.id   AF-A0A378X1F1-F1
#
_cell.length_a   1.000
_cell.length_b   1.000
_cell.length_c   1.000
_cell.angle_alpha   90.00
_cell.angle_beta   90.00
_cell.angle_gamma   90.00
#
_symmetry.space_group_name_H-M   'P 1'
#
loop_
_entity.id
_entity.type
_entity.pdbx_description
1 polymer ?
#
loop_
_entity_poly.entity_id
_entity_poly.type
_entity_poly.pdbx_seq_one_letter_code
_entity_poly.pdbx_strand_id
1 'polypeptide(L)'
;MTDIERQRIRRHRARGLDTVPEGVIVRVVEYEVTNRDSDQPAPSRLITTLVDPAEVTAAELAAAYHCRWEFETSLAEIETASAAATGCCAQRVMRWCVGRSGVC
;
A
#
# COMPACT_ATOMS: atom_id res chain seq x y z
N MET A 1 -17.95 14.65 21.53
CA MET A 1 -16.84 15.00 20.64
C MET A 1 -15.55 14.36 21.14
N THR A 2 -15.25 13.15 20.65
CA THR A 2 -14.04 12.37 20.97
C THR A 2 -12.80 13.01 20.34
N ASP A 3 -11.60 12.69 20.83
CA ASP A 3 -10.36 13.20 20.23
C ASP A 3 -10.18 12.74 18.78
N ILE A 4 -10.66 11.55 18.45
CA ILE A 4 -10.66 11.01 17.08
C ILE A 4 -11.50 11.90 16.15
N GLU A 5 -12.69 12.31 16.59
CA GLU A 5 -13.56 13.22 15.83
C GLU A 5 -12.90 14.59 15.61
N ARG A 6 -12.28 15.17 16.64
CA ARG A 6 -11.54 16.44 16.54
C ARG A 6 -10.39 16.34 15.54
N GLN A 7 -9.62 15.25 15.59
CA GLN A 7 -8.52 15.00 14.67
C GLN A 7 -9.00 14.86 13.22
N ARG A 8 -10.13 14.15 13.00
CA ARG A 8 -10.75 14.02 11.67
C ARG A 8 -11.16 15.38 11.10
N ILE A 9 -11.88 16.20 11.87
CA ILE A 9 -12.32 17.54 11.45
C ILE A 9 -11.12 18.43 11.13
N ARG A 10 -10.07 18.43 11.97
CA ARG A 10 -8.85 19.20 11.72
C ARG A 10 -8.18 18.83 10.40
N ARG A 11 -8.05 17.53 10.10
CA ARG A 11 -7.43 17.05 8.85
C ARG A 11 -8.30 17.35 7.63
N HIS A 12 -9.63 17.27 7.77
CA HIS A 12 -10.57 17.59 6.70
C HIS A 12 -10.48 19.07 6.30
N ARG A 13 -10.50 19.97 7.31
CA ARG A 13 -10.30 21.41 7.09
C ARG A 13 -8.92 21.75 6.53
N ALA A 14 -7.87 21.04 6.95
CA ALA A 14 -6.52 21.23 6.41
C ALA A 14 -6.42 20.87 4.91
N ARG A 15 -7.36 20.09 4.36
CA ARG A 15 -7.47 19.80 2.92
C ARG A 15 -8.28 20.86 2.15
N GLY A 16 -8.74 21.93 2.82
CA GLY A 16 -9.60 22.96 2.22
C GLY A 16 -11.03 22.48 1.94
N LEU A 17 -11.45 21.38 2.58
CA LEU A 17 -12.82 20.88 2.49
C LEU A 17 -13.63 21.48 3.63
N ASP A 18 -14.58 22.35 3.31
CA ASP A 18 -15.48 22.99 4.28
C ASP A 18 -16.73 22.16 4.59
N THR A 19 -16.88 21.01 3.92
CA THR A 19 -17.95 20.06 4.18
C THR A 19 -17.73 19.29 5.49
N VAL A 20 -18.81 18.70 6.02
CA VAL A 20 -18.67 17.74 7.12
C VAL A 20 -17.94 16.50 6.59
N PRO A 21 -16.89 15.99 7.27
CA PRO A 21 -16.20 14.78 6.84
C PRO A 21 -17.14 13.57 6.90
N GLU A 22 -17.49 13.02 5.74
CA GLU A 22 -18.23 11.78 5.63
C GLU A 22 -17.28 10.57 5.69
N GLY A 23 -17.63 9.55 6.47
CA GLY A 23 -16.83 8.35 6.65
C GLY A 23 -17.44 7.17 5.91
N VAL A 24 -16.62 6.46 5.14
CA VAL A 24 -17.03 5.18 4.54
C VAL A 24 -16.97 4.09 5.61
N ILE A 25 -18.02 3.27 5.70
CA ILE A 25 -18.03 2.08 6.55
C ILE A 25 -17.12 1.03 5.92
N VAL A 26 -16.18 0.55 6.70
CA VAL A 26 -15.24 -0.50 6.28
C VAL A 26 -15.18 -1.58 7.35
N ARG A 27 -14.92 -2.82 6.91
CA ARG A 27 -14.61 -3.96 7.77
C ARG A 27 -13.10 -4.17 7.75
N VAL A 28 -12.53 -4.33 8.94
CA VAL A 28 -11.10 -4.64 9.11
C VAL A 28 -11.00 -6.10 9.53
N VAL A 29 -10.24 -6.89 8.77
CA VAL A 29 -9.94 -8.29 9.04
C VAL A 29 -8.46 -8.40 9.36
N GLU A 30 -8.13 -8.86 10.56
CA GLU A 30 -6.76 -9.14 10.98
C GLU A 30 -6.52 -10.65 10.87
N TYR A 31 -5.46 -11.05 10.17
CA TYR A 31 -5.11 -12.45 9.97
C TYR A 31 -3.59 -12.65 9.98
N GLU A 32 -3.18 -13.86 10.36
CA GLU A 32 -1.78 -14.26 10.41
C GLU A 32 -1.48 -15.27 9.32
N VAL A 33 -0.33 -15.13 8.66
CA VAL A 33 0.18 -16.08 7.69
C VAL A 33 1.24 -16.92 8.39
N THR A 34 0.92 -18.19 8.66
CA THR A 34 1.77 -19.09 9.44
C THR A 34 3.02 -19.54 8.69
N ASN A 35 3.00 -19.54 7.36
CA ASN A 35 4.12 -19.94 6.50
C ASN A 35 4.95 -18.72 6.03
N ARG A 36 5.31 -17.82 6.95
CA ARG A 36 6.20 -16.70 6.65
C ARG A 36 7.55 -16.98 7.31
N ASP A 37 8.61 -17.07 6.52
CA ASP A 37 10.01 -17.13 6.98
C ASP A 37 10.45 -15.77 7.55
N SER A 38 9.75 -15.29 8.58
CA SER A 38 10.09 -14.06 9.28
C SER A 38 10.18 -14.33 10.77
N ASP A 39 11.30 -13.97 11.38
CA ASP A 39 11.56 -14.10 12.83
C ASP A 39 10.51 -13.43 13.73
N GLN A 40 9.63 -12.59 13.17
CA GLN A 40 8.51 -11.96 13.88
C GLN A 40 7.29 -11.84 12.95
N PRO A 41 6.31 -12.77 13.02
CA PRO A 41 5.08 -12.64 12.23
C PRO A 41 4.22 -11.51 12.78
N ALA A 42 4.27 -10.33 12.15
CA ALA A 42 3.29 -9.28 12.40
C ALA A 42 1.96 -9.63 11.69
N PRO A 43 0.81 -9.50 12.39
CA PRO A 43 -0.48 -9.79 11.79
C PRO A 43 -0.77 -8.82 10.65
N SER A 44 -1.27 -9.36 9.55
CA SER A 44 -1.64 -8.59 8.37
C SER A 44 -3.08 -8.10 8.52
N ARG A 45 -3.35 -6.86 8.11
CA ARG A 45 -4.67 -6.24 8.20
C ARG A 45 -5.22 -5.97 6.81
N LEU A 46 -6.36 -6.58 6.51
CA LEU A 46 -7.13 -6.36 5.29
C LEU A 46 -8.28 -5.40 5.59
N ILE A 47 -8.46 -4.39 4.74
CA ILE A 47 -9.57 -3.44 4.82
C ILE A 47 -10.47 -3.71 3.61
N THR A 48 -11.77 -3.91 3.86
CA THR A 48 -12.75 -4.18 2.81
C THR A 48 -14.02 -3.36 3.02
N THR A 49 -14.74 -3.08 1.93
CA THR A 49 -16.09 -2.51 1.93
C THR A 49 -17.18 -3.59 2.00
N LEU A 50 -16.80 -4.88 1.97
CA LEU A 50 -17.70 -6.00 2.21
C LEU A 50 -17.97 -6.11 3.73
N VAL A 51 -19.05 -5.45 4.16
CA VAL A 51 -19.35 -5.28 5.58
C VAL A 51 -19.97 -6.55 6.20
N ASP A 52 -20.77 -7.30 5.44
CA ASP A 52 -21.49 -8.47 5.96
C ASP A 52 -20.59 -9.72 6.07
N PRO A 53 -20.39 -10.28 7.27
CA PRO A 53 -19.69 -11.55 7.47
C PRO A 53 -20.41 -12.77 6.91
N ALA A 54 -21.72 -12.72 6.70
CA ALA A 54 -22.49 -13.82 6.13
C ALA A 54 -22.34 -13.91 4.60
N GLU A 55 -22.07 -12.79 3.92
CA GLU A 55 -21.79 -12.77 2.48
C GLU A 55 -20.40 -13.30 2.17
N VAL A 56 -19.38 -12.85 2.92
CA VAL A 56 -18.01 -13.31 2.76
C VAL A 56 -17.33 -13.43 4.12
N THR A 57 -16.80 -14.63 4.40
CA THR A 57 -16.12 -14.91 5.65
C THR A 57 -14.74 -14.25 5.70
N ALA A 58 -14.22 -14.05 6.90
CA ALA A 58 -12.86 -13.51 7.08
C ALA A 58 -11.78 -14.41 6.45
N ALA A 59 -11.98 -15.73 6.48
CA ALA A 59 -11.07 -16.71 5.91
C ALA A 59 -11.05 -16.63 4.37
N GLU A 60 -12.21 -16.53 3.74
CA GLU A 60 -12.32 -16.37 2.28
C GLU A 60 -11.71 -15.05 1.81
N LEU A 61 -11.91 -13.96 2.55
CA LEU A 61 -11.26 -12.68 2.27
C LEU A 61 -9.73 -12.77 2.38
N ALA A 62 -9.22 -13.43 3.42
CA ALA A 62 -7.78 -13.61 3.61
C ALA A 62 -7.19 -14.49 2.49
N ALA A 63 -7.88 -15.57 2.10
CA ALA A 63 -7.45 -16.44 1.01
C ALA A 63 -7.48 -15.72 -0.35
N ALA A 64 -8.56 -14.99 -0.66
CA ALA A 64 -8.66 -14.21 -1.89
C ALA A 64 -7.57 -13.13 -1.99
N TYR A 65 -7.26 -12.46 -0.86
CA TYR A 65 -6.17 -11.51 -0.82
C TYR A 65 -4.79 -12.19 -0.93
N HIS A 66 -4.63 -13.40 -0.40
CA HIS A 66 -3.43 -14.20 -0.57
C HIS A 66 -3.19 -14.55 -2.06
N CYS A 67 -4.23 -14.98 -2.79
CA CYS A 67 -4.12 -15.22 -4.23
C CYS A 67 -3.70 -13.96 -5.01
N ARG A 68 -4.12 -12.76 -4.60
CA ARG A 68 -3.63 -11.50 -5.20
C ARG A 68 -2.10 -11.36 -5.08
N TRP A 69 -1.55 -11.74 -3.93
CA TRP A 69 -0.10 -11.73 -3.69
C TRP A 69 0.64 -12.72 -4.61
N GLU A 70 0.06 -13.89 -4.88
CA GLU A 70 0.60 -14.86 -5.85
C GLU A 70 0.62 -14.27 -7.27
N PHE A 71 -0.47 -13.59 -7.68
CA PHE A 71 -0.52 -12.88 -8.96
C PHE A 71 0.56 -11.80 -9.10
N GLU A 72 0.84 -11.07 -8.02
CA GLU A 72 1.90 -10.04 -7.99
C GLU A 72 3.30 -10.65 -8.23
N THR A 73 3.53 -11.87 -7.71
CA THR A 73 4.77 -12.63 -7.96
C THR A 73 4.92 -12.97 -9.45
N SER A 74 3.86 -13.46 -10.10
CA SER A 74 3.89 -13.76 -11.54
C SER A 74 4.10 -12.51 -12.40
N LEU A 75 3.56 -11.35 -11.98
CA LEU A 75 3.81 -10.08 -12.65
C LEU A 75 5.27 -9.62 -12.48
N ALA A 76 5.87 -9.83 -11.31
CA ALA A 76 7.28 -9.51 -11.07
C ALA A 76 8.24 -10.32 -11.97
N GLU A 77 7.90 -11.58 -12.27
CA GLU A 77 8.66 -12.40 -13.24
C GLU A 77 8.60 -11.81 -14.66
N ILE A 78 7.41 -11.37 -15.09
CA ILE A 78 7.21 -10.75 -16.41
C ILE A 78 7.92 -9.39 -16.48
N GLU A 79 7.84 -8.57 -15.43
CA GLU A 79 8.52 -7.29 -15.37
C GLU A 79 10.04 -7.47 -15.42
N THR A 80 10.59 -8.45 -14.70
CA THR A 80 12.03 -8.78 -14.75
C THR A 80 12.46 -9.20 -16.15
N ALA A 81 11.66 -10.05 -16.81
CA ALA A 81 11.93 -10.48 -18.19
C ALA A 81 11.82 -9.32 -19.21
N SER A 82 10.90 -8.37 -18.99
CA SER A 82 10.73 -7.19 -19.84
C SER A 82 11.82 -6.13 -19.62
N ALA A 83 12.27 -5.95 -18.38
CA ALA A 83 13.37 -5.06 -18.03
C ALA A 83 14.73 -5.56 -18.57
N ALA A 84 14.90 -6.88 -18.72
CA ALA A 84 16.10 -7.47 -19.30
C ALA A 84 16.23 -7.26 -20.82
N ALA A 85 15.19 -6.79 -21.51
CA ALA A 85 15.21 -6.58 -22.96
C ALA A 85 15.69 -5.18 -23.41
N THR A 86 15.96 -4.25 -22.48
CA THR A 86 16.51 -2.93 -22.82
C THR A 86 17.84 -2.71 -22.13
N GLY A 87 18.93 -3.17 -22.73
CA GLY A 87 20.25 -2.92 -22.14
C GLY A 87 21.48 -3.48 -22.82
N CYS A 88 21.45 -3.81 -24.12
CA CYS A 88 22.69 -3.94 -24.89
C CYS A 88 22.78 -2.76 -25.86
N CYS A 89 23.78 -1.90 -25.63
CA CYS A 89 24.22 -0.79 -26.50
C CYS A 89 23.38 0.51 -26.49
N ALA A 90 23.55 1.39 -25.49
CA ALA A 90 23.57 2.86 -25.70
C ALA A 90 23.92 3.68 -24.44
N GLN A 91 24.86 4.62 -24.61
CA GLN A 91 25.01 5.89 -23.90
C GLN A 91 25.37 5.94 -22.40
N ARG A 92 26.69 5.94 -22.18
CA ARG A 92 27.45 6.95 -21.42
C ARG A 92 26.87 8.38 -21.56
N VAL A 93 26.76 9.15 -20.44
CA VAL A 93 26.52 10.63 -20.23
C VAL A 93 25.39 10.83 -19.18
N MET A 94 25.45 11.52 -18.02
CA MET A 94 26.31 12.52 -17.33
C MET A 94 26.26 12.27 -15.80
N ARG A 95 27.35 12.36 -15.03
CA ARG A 95 27.91 13.58 -14.40
C ARG A 95 26.87 14.53 -13.79
N TRP A 96 26.62 14.32 -12.50
CA TRP A 96 25.88 15.20 -11.61
C TRP A 96 26.70 16.48 -11.35
N CYS A 97 26.23 17.61 -11.89
CA CYS A 97 26.64 18.96 -11.51
C CYS A 97 25.39 19.69 -11.01
N VAL A 98 25.27 19.88 -9.69
CA VAL A 98 24.51 20.98 -9.11
C VAL A 98 25.50 21.79 -8.30
N GLY A 99 25.76 23.00 -8.78
CA GLY A 99 26.66 23.94 -8.13
C GLY A 99 25.98 24.77 -7.04
N ARG A 100 26.87 25.52 -6.38
CA ARG A 100 26.63 26.86 -5.81
C ARG A 100 26.09 26.94 -4.39
N SER A 101 27.02 26.94 -3.43
CA SER A 101 27.13 28.08 -2.51
C SER A 101 28.61 28.27 -2.16
N GLY A 102 29.08 29.50 -2.29
CA GLY A 102 30.43 29.88 -1.93
C GLY A 102 30.43 30.57 -0.58
N VAL A 103 31.44 30.27 0.24
CA VAL A 103 32.24 31.21 1.02
C VAL A 103 33.61 30.54 1.17
N CYS A 104 34.66 31.35 1.15
CA CYS A 104 36.08 31.00 1.16
C CYS A 104 36.49 30.02 2.26
#